data_AF-H0ST13-F1
#
_entry.id   AF-H0ST13-F1
#
_cell.length_a   1.000
_cell.length_b   1.000
_cell.length_c   1.000
_cell.angle_alpha   90.00
_cell.angle_beta   90.00
_cell.angle_gamma   90.00
#
_symmetry.space_group_name_H-M   'P 1'
#
loop_
_entity.id
_entity.type
_entity.pdbx_description
1 polymer ?
#
loop_
_entity_poly.entity_id
_entity_poly.type
_entity_poly.pdbx_seq_one_letter_code
_entity_poly.pdbx_strand_id
1 'polypeptide(L)' 'MRTYYFDMKDGVPTRDRTGLEFATSAGAIEHSRDLARRLRHDPRITDRRLSIVVVDESGAEIHREPVYPAAVKASL' A
#
# COMPACT_ATOMS: atom_id res chain seq x y z
N MET A 1 -10.40 -12.38 13.28
CA MET A 1 -10.14 -11.37 12.24
C MET A 1 -9.51 -10.17 12.90
N ARG A 2 -8.62 -9.47 12.21
CA ARG A 2 -8.07 -8.18 12.64
C ARG A 2 -8.26 -7.17 11.54
N THR A 3 -8.50 -5.93 11.90
CA THR A 3 -8.64 -4.83 10.96
C THR A 3 -7.26 -4.30 10.59
N TYR A 4 -7.04 -4.09 9.29
CA TYR A 4 -5.84 -3.46 8.74
C TYR A 4 -6.24 -2.27 7.89
N TYR A 5 -5.39 -1.26 7.89
CA TYR A 5 -5.58 -0.02 7.15
C TYR A 5 -4.52 0.09 6.06
N PHE A 6 -4.90 0.66 4.92
CA PHE A 6 -4.06 0.77 3.72
C PHE A 6 -3.96 2.24 3.35
N ASP A 7 -2.87 2.89 3.75
CA ASP A 7 -2.64 4.30 3.50
C ASP A 7 -1.80 4.49 2.23
N MET A 8 -2.39 5.14 1.23
CA MET A 8 -1.72 5.53 0.00
C MET A 8 -1.22 6.95 0.21
N LYS A 9 0.06 7.09 0.56
CA LYS A 9 0.59 8.41 0.91
C LYS A 9 1.12 9.11 -0.34
N ASP A 10 0.22 9.80 -1.05
CA ASP A 10 0.49 10.73 -2.17
C ASP A 10 0.22 12.19 -1.78
N GLY A 11 0.14 12.51 -0.49
CA GLY A 11 -0.04 13.87 0.03
C GLY A 11 -1.49 14.36 0.06
N VAL A 12 -2.45 13.55 -0.34
CA VAL A 12 -3.89 13.79 -0.12
C VAL A 12 -4.40 12.85 0.97
N PRO A 13 -4.86 13.35 2.12
CA PRO A 13 -5.29 12.52 3.24
C PRO A 13 -6.69 11.96 2.99
N THR A 14 -6.86 11.12 1.98
CA THR A 14 -8.05 10.28 1.87
C THR A 14 -7.75 8.99 2.60
N ARG A 15 -7.85 9.05 3.94
CA ARG A 15 -8.05 7.84 4.73
C ARG A 15 -9.24 7.13 4.09
N ASP A 16 -9.01 6.00 3.44
CA ASP A 16 -10.07 5.01 3.33
C ASP A 16 -10.39 4.64 4.78
N ARG A 17 -11.41 5.29 5.35
CA ARG A 17 -11.77 5.18 6.77
C ARG A 17 -12.31 3.78 7.10
N THR A 18 -12.46 2.94 6.08
CA THR A 18 -12.91 1.57 6.18
C THR A 18 -11.69 0.66 6.15
N GLY A 19 -11.15 0.34 7.32
CA GLY A 19 -10.18 -0.75 7.44
C GLY A 19 -10.79 -2.07 6.95
N LEU A 20 -9.96 -2.96 6.44
CA LEU A 20 -10.38 -4.26 5.93
C LEU A 20 -10.00 -5.36 6.92
N GLU A 21 -10.89 -6.34 7.08
CA GLU A 21 -10.64 -7.48 7.94
C GLU A 21 -9.84 -8.57 7.24
N PHE A 22 -8.79 -9.03 7.91
CA PHE A 22 -8.01 -10.19 7.47
C PHE A 22 -7.82 -11.18 8.62
N ALA A 23 -7.69 -12.46 8.27
CA ALA A 23 -7.40 -13.51 9.25
C ALA A 23 -5.96 -13.38 9.79
N THR A 24 -5.04 -12.91 8.97
CA THR A 24 -3.60 -12.82 9.25
C THR A 24 -3.02 -11.54 8.67
N SER A 25 -1.87 -11.11 9.21
CA SER A 25 -1.08 -10.01 8.65
C SER A 25 -0.59 -10.35 7.23
N ALA A 26 -0.24 -11.62 6.99
CA ALA A 26 0.16 -12.09 5.66
C ALA A 26 -0.94 -11.83 4.61
N GLY A 27 -2.21 -12.09 4.94
CA GLY A 27 -3.34 -11.80 4.04
C GLY A 27 -3.50 -10.31 3.74
N ALA A 28 -3.30 -9.44 4.74
CA ALA A 28 -3.30 -7.99 4.53
C ALA A 28 -2.12 -7.55 3.64
N ILE A 29 -0.93 -8.13 3.81
CA ILE A 29 0.24 -7.86 2.97
C ILE A 29 -0.01 -8.30 1.53
N GLU A 30 -0.58 -9.50 1.31
CA GLU A 30 -0.95 -9.97 -0.03
C GLU A 30 -1.96 -9.03 -0.71
N HIS A 31 -2.96 -8.55 0.04
CA HIS A 31 -3.89 -7.56 -0.46
C HIS A 31 -3.21 -6.26 -0.90
N SER A 32 -2.23 -5.78 -0.12
CA SER A 32 -1.48 -4.56 -0.48
C SER A 32 -0.72 -4.71 -1.81
N ARG A 33 -0.19 -5.89 -2.12
CA ARG A 33 0.47 -6.20 -3.40
C ARG A 33 -0.51 -6.18 -4.56
N ASP A 34 -1.69 -6.73 -4.37
CA ASP A 34 -2.76 -6.71 -5.37
C ASP A 34 -3.23 -5.28 -5.65
N LEU A 35 -3.38 -4.48 -4.60
CA LEU A 35 -3.73 -3.07 -4.71
C LEU A 35 -2.62 -2.28 -5.43
N ALA A 36 -1.35 -2.48 -5.09
CA ALA A 36 -0.22 -1.86 -5.77
C ALA A 36 -0.21 -2.16 -7.27
N ARG A 37 -0.45 -3.43 -7.65
CA ARG A 37 -0.54 -3.84 -9.07
C ARG A 37 -1.67 -3.12 -9.80
N ARG A 38 -2.85 -2.97 -9.18
CA ARG A 38 -3.98 -2.25 -9.78
C ARG A 38 -3.66 -0.76 -9.96
N LEU A 39 -3.12 -0.11 -8.94
CA LEU A 39 -2.75 1.32 -8.97
C LEU A 39 -1.68 1.62 -10.01
N ARG A 40 -0.72 0.72 -10.21
CA ARG A 40 0.33 0.85 -11.22
C ARG A 40 -0.23 1.01 -12.64
N HIS A 41 -1.40 0.44 -12.91
CA HIS A 41 -2.07 0.48 -14.21
C HIS A 41 -3.14 1.57 -14.32
N ASP A 42 -3.41 2.32 -13.25
CA ASP A 42 -4.33 3.45 -13.29
C ASP A 42 -3.61 4.69 -13.87
N PRO A 43 -4.06 5.24 -15.02
CA PRO A 43 -3.40 6.37 -15.66
C PRO A 43 -3.46 7.66 -14.85
N ARG A 44 -4.32 7.75 -13.83
CA ARG A 44 -4.43 8.92 -12.93
C ARG A 44 -3.33 8.91 -11.87
N ILE A 45 -2.76 7.74 -11.57
CA ILE A 45 -1.66 7.61 -10.63
C ILE A 45 -0.37 7.90 -11.38
N THR A 46 0.29 9.00 -11.01
CA THR A 46 1.50 9.48 -11.70
C THR A 46 2.72 9.53 -10.78
N ASP A 47 2.52 9.54 -9.47
CA ASP A 47 3.61 9.58 -8.50
C ASP A 47 4.39 8.26 -8.48
N ARG A 48 5.62 8.30 -8.99
CA ARG A 48 6.54 7.15 -9.02
C ARG A 48 7.07 6.74 -7.66
N ARG A 49 6.82 7.53 -6.62
CA ARG A 49 7.18 7.24 -5.22
C ARG A 49 6.01 6.69 -4.41
N LEU A 50 4.82 6.58 -5.02
CA LEU A 50 3.63 6.08 -4.34
C LEU A 50 3.88 4.70 -3.73
N SER A 51 3.48 4.56 -2.47
CA SER A 51 3.53 3.31 -1.71
C SER A 51 2.24 3.16 -0.90
N ILE A 52 1.84 1.92 -0.69
CA ILE A 52 0.76 1.54 0.23
C ILE A 52 1.40 1.15 1.55
N VAL A 53 1.03 1.85 2.61
CA VAL A 53 1.43 1.54 3.99
C VAL A 53 0.34 0.71 4.63
N VAL A 54 0.69 -0.48 5.10
CA VAL A 54 -0.23 -1.37 5.82
C VAL A 54 -0.03 -1.15 7.32
N VAL A 55 -1.12 -0.81 8.00
CA VAL A 55 -1.14 -0.51 9.42
C VAL A 55 -2.10 -1.46 10.12
N ASP A 56 -1.71 -2.00 11.27
CA ASP A 56 -2.60 -2.84 12.09
C ASP A 56 -3.53 -2.02 13.00
N GLU A 57 -4.39 -2.69 13.76
CA GLU A 57 -5.34 -2.06 14.68
C GLU A 57 -4.69 -1.25 15.81
N SER A 58 -3.42 -1.48 16.12
CA SER A 58 -2.66 -0.71 17.10
C SER A 58 -2.08 0.59 16.53
N GLY A 59 -2.14 0.76 15.21
CA GLY A 59 -1.50 1.86 14.51
C GLY A 59 -0.06 1.58 14.09
N ALA A 60 0.43 0.34 14.24
CA ALA A 60 1.79 -0.02 13.82
C ALA A 60 1.87 -0.28 12.32
N GLU A 61 2.84 0.33 11.64
CA GLU A 61 3.21 -0.03 10.26
C GLU A 61 3.79 -1.44 10.26
N ILE A 62 3.11 -2.36 9.58
CA ILE A 62 3.56 -3.76 9.46
C ILE A 62 4.18 -4.07 8.11
N HIS A 63 3.89 -3.25 7.09
CA HIS A 63 4.40 -3.43 5.72
C HIS A 63 4.29 -2.16 4.90
N ARG A 64 5.15 -2.03 3.90
CA ARG A 64 5.13 -0.97 2.90
C ARG A 64 5.33 -1.56 1.52
N GLU A 65 4.33 -1.40 0.65
CA GLU A 65 4.34 -1.92 -0.71
C GLU A 65 4.51 -0.77 -1.72
N PRO A 66 5.63 -0.71 -2.47
CA PRO A 66 5.80 0.29 -3.51
C PRO A 66 4.89 0.00 -4.71
N VAL A 67 4.18 1.03 -5.21
CA VAL A 67 3.30 0.88 -6.40
C VAL A 67 4.12 0.71 -7.68
N TYR A 68 5.23 1.44 -7.78
CA TYR A 68 6.18 1.30 -8.88
C TYR A 68 7.46 0.65 -8.37
N PRO A 69 8.05 -0.29 -9.13
CA PRO A 69 9.35 -0.82 -8.77
C PRO A 69 10.34 0.34 -8.67
N ALA A 70 11.19 0.32 -7.64
CA ALA A 70 12.28 1.28 -7.52
C ALA A 70 13.03 1.26 -8.84
N ALA A 71 13.22 2.45 -9.44
CA ALA A 71 14.07 2.57 -10.62
C ALA A 71 15.43 2.01 -10.21
N VAL A 72 15.75 0.81 -10.71
CA VAL A 72 17.09 0.27 -10.62
C VAL A 72 17.93 1.30 -11.36
N LYS A 73 18.66 2.13 -10.62
CA LYS A 73 19.77 2.87 -11.21
C LYS A 73 20.75 1.80 -11.66
N ALA A 74 20.61 1.36 -12.91
CA ALA A 74 21.69 0.67 -13.60
C ALA A 74 22.86 1.66 -13.54
N SER A 75 23.76 1.43 -12.60
CA SER A 75 25.04 2.11 -12.59
C SER A 75 25.78 1.57 -13.81
N LEU A 76 26.21 2.49 -14.67
CA LEU A 76 26.92 2.25 -15.93
C LEU A 76 28.09 1.28 -15.78
#